data_AF-A0A6J4L8A2-F1
#
_entry.id   AF-A0A6J4L8A2-F1
#
_cell.length_a   1.000
_cell.length_b   1.000
_cell.length_c   1.000
_cell.angle_alpha   90.00
_cell.angle_beta   90.00
_cell.angle_gamma   90.00
#
_symmetry.space_group_name_H-M   'P 1'
#
loop_
_entity.id
_entity.type
_entity.pdbx_description
1 polymer ?
#
loop_
_entity_poly.entity_id
_entity_poly.type
_entity_poly.pdbx_seq_one_letter_code
_entity_poly.pdbx_strand_id
1 'polypeptide(L)' 'MSDAFRELLRKIGSGIHTGENLTRSEAAAATRMMLLGEATAAQIGAFMISHRIKRPTGEELAGMLD' A
#
# COMPACT_ATOMS: atom_id res chain seq x y z
N MET A 1 11.52 -10.56 3.25
CA MET A 1 11.11 -9.22 2.73
C MET A 1 10.33 -9.49 1.47
N SER A 2 9.10 -8.98 1.33
CA SER A 2 8.27 -9.26 0.15
C SER A 2 8.54 -8.27 -0.96
N ASP A 3 8.98 -8.75 -2.12
CA ASP A 3 9.23 -7.92 -3.31
C ASP A 3 7.92 -7.41 -3.92
N ALA A 4 6.87 -8.25 -3.96
CA ALA A 4 5.56 -7.82 -4.41
C ALA A 4 4.98 -6.70 -3.54
N PHE A 5 5.13 -6.78 -2.21
CA PHE A 5 4.70 -5.70 -1.32
C PHE A 5 5.55 -4.43 -1.51
N ARG A 6 6.85 -4.59 -1.79
CA ARG A 6 7.74 -3.48 -2.09
C ARG A 6 7.29 -2.71 -3.32
N GLU A 7 6.77 -3.38 -4.35
CA GLU A 7 6.25 -2.71 -5.56
C GLU A 7 5.02 -1.85 -5.24
N LEU A 8 4.10 -2.36 -4.41
CA LEU A 8 2.92 -1.61 -3.94
C LEU A 8 3.32 -0.39 -3.10
N LEU A 9 4.28 -0.57 -2.19
CA LEU A 9 4.86 0.52 -1.41
C LEU A 9 5.54 1.56 -2.31
N ARG A 10 6.28 1.14 -3.34
CA ARG A 10 6.96 2.06 -4.26
C ARG A 10 5.96 2.95 -4.98
N LYS A 11 4.83 2.40 -5.45
CA LYS A 11 3.77 3.18 -6.10
C LYS A 11 3.29 4.35 -5.24
N ILE A 12 2.91 4.10 -3.99
CA ILE A 12 2.38 5.15 -3.11
C ILE A 12 3.46 5.98 -2.40
N GLY A 13 4.69 5.47 -2.32
CA GLY A 13 5.80 6.03 -1.53
C GLY A 13 6.81 6.84 -2.33
N SER A 14 6.62 7.03 -3.64
CA SER A 14 7.61 7.70 -4.49
C SER A 14 7.66 9.23 -4.36
N GLY A 15 6.69 9.85 -3.67
CA GLY A 15 6.61 11.30 -3.45
C GLY A 15 5.34 11.93 -4.00
N ILE A 16 5.11 13.22 -3.73
CA ILE A 16 3.86 13.93 -4.09
C ILE A 16 3.64 14.02 -5.61
N HIS A 17 4.71 14.12 -6.40
CA HIS A 17 4.63 14.31 -7.86
C HIS A 17 4.85 13.03 -8.66
N THR A 18 5.36 11.98 -8.03
CA THR A 18 5.80 10.73 -8.67
C THR A 18 5.09 9.51 -8.08
N GLY A 19 4.32 9.68 -7.01
CA GLY A 19 3.48 8.66 -6.44
C GLY A 19 2.21 8.44 -7.25
N GLU A 20 1.77 7.20 -7.30
CA GLU A 20 0.54 6.77 -7.95
C GLU A 20 -0.48 6.29 -6.90
N ASN A 21 -1.76 6.31 -7.28
CA ASN A 21 -2.80 5.63 -6.51
C ASN A 21 -2.75 4.13 -6.80
N LEU A 22 -3.00 3.32 -5.78
CA LEU A 22 -3.31 1.92 -5.99
C LEU A 22 -4.70 1.81 -6.61
N THR A 23 -4.84 0.83 -7.49
CA THR A 23 -6.16 0.31 -7.86
C THR A 23 -6.81 -0.39 -6.67
N ARG A 24 -8.14 -0.57 -6.70
CA ARG A 24 -8.88 -1.33 -5.67
C ARG A 24 -8.28 -2.72 -5.42
N SER A 25 -7.94 -3.44 -6.49
CA SER A 25 -7.30 -4.78 -6.41
C SER A 25 -5.90 -4.75 -5.79
N GLU A 26 -5.13 -3.70 -6.05
CA GLU A 26 -3.80 -3.54 -5.44
C GLU A 26 -3.89 -3.19 -3.96
N ALA A 27 -4.87 -2.38 -3.56
CA ALA A 27 -5.14 -2.09 -2.16
C ALA A 27 -5.61 -3.34 -1.40
N ALA A 28 -6.47 -4.17 -2.01
CA ALA A 28 -6.86 -5.48 -1.46
C ALA A 28 -5.67 -6.42 -1.32
N ALA A 29 -4.81 -6.50 -2.35
CA ALA A 29 -3.59 -7.29 -2.30
C ALA A 29 -2.66 -6.82 -1.17
N ALA A 30 -2.41 -5.51 -1.06
CA ALA A 30 -1.61 -4.96 0.02
C ALA A 30 -2.17 -5.35 1.40
N THR A 31 -3.47 -5.14 1.63
CA THR A 31 -4.11 -5.49 2.90
C THR A 31 -4.01 -6.97 3.23
N ARG A 32 -4.28 -7.84 2.27
CA ARG A 32 -4.13 -9.30 2.45
C ARG A 32 -2.71 -9.67 2.86
N MET A 33 -1.70 -9.11 2.18
CA MET A 33 -0.29 -9.37 2.50
C MET A 33 0.10 -8.88 3.91
N MET A 34 -0.45 -7.75 4.36
CA MET A 34 -0.24 -7.26 5.73
C MET A 34 -0.86 -8.21 6.76
N LEU A 35 -2.10 -8.65 6.54
CA LEU A 35 -2.84 -9.51 7.47
C LEU A 35 -2.27 -10.93 7.56
N LEU A 36 -1.74 -11.45 6.45
CA LEU A 36 -1.10 -12.77 6.40
C LEU A 36 0.37 -12.76 6.84
N GLY A 37 0.92 -11.59 7.19
CA GLY A 37 2.31 -11.46 7.63
C GLY A 37 3.34 -11.67 6.51
N GLU A 38 2.95 -11.47 5.25
CA GLU A 38 3.83 -11.63 4.09
C GLU A 38 4.81 -10.44 3.93
N ALA A 39 4.47 -9.28 4.50
CA ALA A 39 5.33 -8.09 4.54
C ALA A 39 6.04 -7.94 5.90
N THR A 40 7.27 -7.40 5.91
CA THR A 40 7.97 -7.14 7.19
C THR A 40 7.32 -5.97 7.93
N ALA A 41 7.48 -5.91 9.25
CA ALA A 41 6.98 -4.79 10.06
C ALA A 41 7.43 -3.42 9.53
N ALA A 42 8.67 -3.32 9.04
CA ALA A 42 9.19 -2.09 8.42
C ALA A 42 8.47 -1.73 7.11
N GLN A 43 8.17 -2.72 6.26
CA GLN A 43 7.42 -2.50 5.01
C GLN A 43 5.99 -2.04 5.31
N ILE A 44 5.31 -2.67 6.27
CA ILE A 44 3.96 -2.32 6.70
C ILE A 44 3.94 -0.89 7.27
N GLY A 45 4.88 -0.56 8.16
CA GLY A 45 4.99 0.78 8.74
C GLY A 45 5.21 1.86 7.67
N ALA A 46 6.11 1.61 6.72
CA ALA A 46 6.35 2.51 5.60
C ALA A 46 5.09 2.71 4.75
N PHE A 47 4.39 1.63 4.41
CA PHE A 47 3.14 1.68 3.65
C PHE A 47 2.08 2.54 4.33
N MET A 48 1.86 2.33 5.63
CA MET A 48 0.87 3.10 6.39
C MET A 48 1.21 4.60 6.47
N ILE A 49 2.49 4.94 6.63
CA ILE A 49 2.95 6.35 6.63
C ILE A 49 2.77 6.97 5.24
N SER A 50 3.20 6.29 4.18
CA SER A 50 3.04 6.77 2.80
C SER A 50 1.57 6.99 2.44
N HIS A 51 0.71 6.02 2.77
CA HIS A 51 -0.73 6.10 2.53
C HIS A 51 -1.36 7.29 3.29
N ARG A 52 -0.94 7.52 4.55
CA ARG A 52 -1.38 8.69 5.35
C ARG A 52 -0.96 10.02 4.72
N ILE A 53 0.30 10.14 4.28
CA ILE A 53 0.83 11.39 3.69
C ILE A 53 0.16 11.68 2.35
N LYS A 54 0.04 10.67 1.49
CA LYS A 54 -0.58 10.76 0.16
C LYS A 54 -2.08 11.07 0.24
N ARG A 55 -2.74 10.59 1.30
CA ARG A 55 -4.20 10.55 1.50
C ARG A 55 -4.86 9.61 0.49
N PRO A 56 -5.45 8.49 0.94
CA PRO A 56 -5.98 7.52 0.00
C PRO A 56 -7.28 7.96 -0.65
N THR A 57 -7.51 7.42 -1.85
CA THR A 57 -8.77 7.57 -2.57
C THR A 57 -9.85 6.66 -1.97
N GLY A 58 -11.10 6.91 -2.35
CA GLY A 58 -12.20 6.03 -1.97
C GLY A 58 -12.04 4.59 -2.51
N GLU A 59 -11.45 4.42 -3.70
CA GLU A 59 -11.19 3.09 -4.27
C GLU A 59 -10.13 2.31 -3.50
N GLU A 60 -9.07 2.99 -3.05
CA GLU A 60 -8.05 2.37 -2.20
C GLU A 60 -8.66 1.92 -0.88
N LEU A 61 -9.44 2.79 -0.23
CA LEU A 61 -10.13 2.46 1.03
C LEU A 61 -11.11 1.30 0.87
N ALA A 62 -11.89 1.27 -0.22
CA ALA A 62 -12.78 0.17 -0.51
C ALA A 62 -12.02 -1.14 -0.75
N GLY A 63 -10.91 -1.09 -1.48
CA GLY A 63 -10.06 -2.26 -1.71
C GLY A 63 -9.45 -2.82 -0.44
N MET A 64 -9.15 -1.98 0.56
CA MET A 64 -8.69 -2.47 1.85
C MET A 64 -9.75 -3.24 2.65
N LEU A 65 -11.03 -3.15 2.27
CA LEU A 65 -12.15 -3.86 2.92
C LEU A 65 -12.55 -5.15 2.18
N ASP A 66 -12.01 -5.38 0.98
CA ASP A 66 -12.22 -6.60 0.19
C ASP A 66 -11.40 -7.78 0.76
#